data_AF-A0A6L4ZRQ5-F1
#
_entry.id   AF-A0A6L4ZRQ5-F1
#
_cell.length_a   1.000
_cell.length_b   1.000
_cell.length_c   1.000
_cell.angle_alpha   90.00
_cell.angle_beta   90.00
_cell.angle_gamma   90.00
#
_symmetry.space_group_name_H-M   'P 1'
#
loop_
_entity.id
_entity.type
_entity.pdbx_description
1 polymer ?
#
loop_
_entity_poly.entity_id
_entity_poly.type
_entity_poly.pdbx_seq_one_letter_code
_entity_poly.pdbx_strand_id
1 'polypeptide(L)' 'MNDLYAESWAVVVAFIITLGYTISPGPYWMGAFTFIAQPLFVLAIAGYFWKVYQDLRKNKII' A
#
# COMPACT_ATOMS: atom_id res chain seq x y z
N MET A 1 12.28 4.51 12.72
CA MET A 1 11.15 5.48 12.77
C MET A 1 10.86 6.13 11.42
N ASN A 2 11.83 6.33 10.52
CA ASN A 2 11.58 6.91 9.20
C ASN A 2 10.84 5.99 8.21
N ASP A 3 11.04 4.67 8.31
CA ASP A 3 10.43 3.72 7.34
C ASP A 3 8.91 3.63 7.47
N LEU A 4 8.38 3.79 8.69
CA LEU A 4 6.94 3.76 8.94
C LEU A 4 6.22 4.97 8.31
N TYR A 5 6.87 6.14 8.31
CA TYR A 5 6.33 7.32 7.65
C TYR A 5 6.35 7.18 6.12
N ALA A 6 7.42 6.58 5.57
CA ALA A 6 7.52 6.32 4.13
C ALA A 6 6.46 5.32 3.64
N GLU A 7 6.25 4.21 4.35
CA GLU A 7 5.15 3.27 4.07
C GLU A 7 3.77 3.95 4.17
N SER A 8 3.56 4.78 5.20
CA SER A 8 2.28 5.47 5.40
C SER A 8 2.00 6.46 4.26
N TRP A 9 3.00 7.23 3.83
CA TRP A 9 2.88 8.11 2.68
C TRP A 9 2.65 7.37 1.36
N ALA A 10 3.34 6.23 1.15
CA ALA A 10 3.13 5.36 0.02
C ALA A 10 1.66 4.89 -0.09
N VAL A 11 1.07 4.48 1.03
CA VAL A 11 -0.35 4.06 1.09
C VAL A 11 -1.28 5.23 0.81
N VAL A 12 -1.01 6.41 1.37
CA VAL A 12 -1.83 7.62 1.14
C VAL A 12 -1.80 8.01 -0.34
N VAL A 13 -0.63 8.00 -0.97
CA VAL A 13 -0.49 8.31 -2.41
C VAL A 13 -1.23 7.28 -3.26
N ALA A 14 -1.07 5.99 -2.97
CA ALA A 14 -1.79 4.93 -3.67
C ALA A 14 -3.31 5.06 -3.52
N PHE A 15 -3.77 5.44 -2.33
CA PHE A 15 -5.19 5.66 -2.04
C PHE A 15 -5.77 6.85 -2.82
N ILE A 16 -5.05 7.97 -2.90
CA ILE A 16 -5.46 9.15 -3.68
C ILE A 16 -5.59 8.80 -5.16
N ILE A 17 -4.61 8.07 -5.72
CA ILE A 17 -4.65 7.63 -7.12
C ILE A 17 -5.84 6.71 -7.37
N THR A 18 -6.10 5.80 -6.44
CA THR A 18 -7.23 4.85 -6.53
C THR A 18 -8.58 5.59 -6.47
N LEU A 19 -8.72 6.57 -5.58
CA LEU A 19 -9.90 7.44 -5.52
C LEU A 19 -10.11 8.21 -6.82
N GLY A 20 -9.05 8.81 -7.37
CA GLY A 20 -9.10 9.51 -8.66
C GLY A 20 -9.58 8.60 -9.79
N TYR A 21 -9.02 7.39 -9.88
CA TYR A 21 -9.45 6.38 -10.85
C TYR A 21 -10.89 5.90 -10.65
N THR A 22 -11.32 5.76 -9.40
CA THR A 22 -12.70 5.32 -9.07
C THR A 22 -13.74 6.37 -9.46
N ILE A 23 -13.44 7.65 -9.23
CA ILE A 23 -14.37 8.76 -9.54
C ILE A 23 -14.37 9.08 -11.04
N SER A 24 -13.21 9.08 -11.69
CA SER A 24 -13.06 9.38 -13.11
C SER A 24 -12.11 8.37 -13.76
N PRO A 25 -12.63 7.24 -14.24
CA PRO A 25 -11.82 6.24 -14.91
C PRO A 25 -11.41 6.76 -16.30
N GLY A 26 -10.26 7.41 -16.36
CA GLY A 26 -9.63 7.89 -17.59
C GLY A 26 -8.29 7.19 -17.87
N PRO A 27 -7.76 7.28 -19.10
CA PRO A 27 -6.51 6.61 -19.49
C PRO A 27 -5.32 6.97 -18.59
N TYR A 28 -5.22 8.24 -18.18
CA TYR A 28 -4.17 8.73 -17.30
C TYR A 28 -4.31 8.17 -15.86
N TRP A 29 -5.55 8.11 -15.34
CA TRP A 29 -5.83 7.54 -14.02
C TRP A 29 -5.58 6.04 -14.00
N MET A 30 -5.94 5.33 -15.07
CA MET A 30 -5.67 3.90 -15.22
C MET A 30 -4.15 3.62 -15.23
N GLY A 31 -3.38 4.44 -15.95
CA GLY A 31 -1.91 4.34 -15.96
C GLY A 31 -1.32 4.59 -14.58
N ALA A 32 -1.73 5.67 -13.91
CA ALA A 32 -1.27 5.97 -12.56
C ALA A 32 -1.64 4.84 -11.56
N PHE A 33 -2.84 4.30 -11.64
CA PHE A 33 -3.26 3.19 -10.79
C PHE A 33 -2.41 1.93 -11.04
N THR A 34 -2.20 1.57 -12.30
CA THR A 34 -1.50 0.34 -12.68
C THR A 34 0.00 0.40 -12.37
N PHE A 35 0.65 1.53 -12.65
CA PHE A 35 2.11 1.62 -12.54
C PHE A 35 2.59 2.24 -11.22
N ILE A 36 1.73 2.95 -10.48
CA ILE A 36 2.10 3.60 -9.22
C ILE A 36 1.34 2.97 -8.06
N ALA A 37 0.00 2.98 -8.09
CA ALA A 37 -0.77 2.53 -6.94
C ALA A 37 -0.61 1.02 -6.68
N GLN A 38 -0.68 0.17 -7.71
CA GLN A 38 -0.55 -1.27 -7.55
C GLN A 38 0.79 -1.71 -6.93
N PRO A 39 1.97 -1.27 -7.41
CA PRO A 39 3.24 -1.57 -6.72
C PRO A 39 3.29 -1.06 -5.28
N LEU A 40 2.78 0.13 -5.01
CA LEU A 40 2.73 0.69 -3.65
C LEU A 40 1.86 -0.16 -2.73
N PHE A 41 0.72 -0.66 -3.21
CA PHE A 41 -0.12 -1.57 -2.45
C PHE A 41 0.57 -2.90 -2.18
N VAL A 42 1.30 -3.46 -3.14
CA VAL A 42 2.07 -4.71 -2.93
C VAL A 42 3.08 -4.52 -1.81
N LEU A 43 3.84 -3.43 -1.82
CA LEU A 43 4.80 -3.12 -0.76
C LEU A 43 4.13 -2.94 0.60
N ALA A 44 3.01 -2.21 0.64
CA ALA A 44 2.27 -1.98 1.88
C ALA A 44 1.68 -3.28 2.46
N ILE A 45 1.11 -4.13 1.60
CA ILE A 45 0.57 -5.45 1.99
C ILE A 45 1.69 -6.34 2.50
N ALA A 46 2.82 -6.43 1.78
CA ALA A 46 3.96 -7.23 2.20
C ALA A 46 4.53 -6.76 3.55
N GLY A 47 4.69 -5.44 3.74
CA GLY A 47 5.14 -4.85 5.00
C GLY A 47 4.19 -5.14 6.16
N TYR A 48 2.88 -5.05 5.92
CA TYR A 48 1.87 -5.40 6.92
C TYR A 48 1.88 -6.89 7.26
N PHE A 49 1.90 -7.78 6.25
CA PHE A 49 2.00 -9.22 6.45
C PHE A 49 3.22 -9.61 7.26
N TRP A 50 4.38 -8.98 6.98
CA TRP A 50 5.60 -9.22 7.73
C TRP A 50 5.47 -8.80 9.19
N LYS A 51 4.89 -7.62 9.46
CA LYS A 51 4.62 -7.16 10.84
C LYS A 51 3.67 -8.11 11.58
N VAL A 52 2.57 -8.50 10.95
CA VAL A 52 1.61 -9.46 11.52
C VAL A 52 2.26 -10.80 11.79
N TYR A 53 3.06 -11.33 10.85
CA TYR A 53 3.78 -12.59 11.03
C TYR A 53 4.76 -12.53 12.21
N GLN A 54 5.52 -11.42 12.33
CA GLN A 54 6.42 -11.22 13.46
C GLN A 54 5.66 -11.12 14.79
N ASP A 55 4.52 -10.44 14.82
CA ASP A 55 3.71 -10.30 16.02
C ASP A 55 3.08 -11.64 16.43
N LEU A 56 2.59 -12.44 15.49
CA LEU A 56 2.05 -13.77 15.77
C LEU A 56 3.12 -14.70 16.33
N ARG A 57 4.34 -14.66 15.76
CA ARG A 57 5.48 -15.44 16.25
C ARG A 57 5.95 -14.99 17.64
N LYS A 58 5.98 -13.68 17.90
CA LYS A 58 6.32 -13.14 19.22
C LYS A 58 5.31 -13.54 20.29
N ASN A 59 4.03 -13.54 19.93
CA ASN A 59 2.94 -13.92 20.83
C ASN A 59 2.72 -15.44 20.92
N LYS A 60 3.56 -16.26 20.26
CA LYS A 60 3.49 -17.74 20.24
C LYS A 60 2.13 -18.29 19.77
N ILE A 61 1.45 -17.55 18.91
CA ILE A 61 0.17 -17.99 18.31
C ILE A 61 0.45 -18.96 17.17
N ILE A 62 1.58 -18.76 16.48
CA ILE A 62 2.12 -19.61 15.40
C ILE A 62 3.59 -19.90 15.71
#